data_AF-A0A1S3IG85-F1
#
_entry.id   AF-A0A1S3IG85-F1
#
_cell.length_a   1.000
_cell.length_b   1.000
_cell.length_c   1.000
_cell.angle_alpha   90.00
_cell.angle_beta   90.00
_cell.angle_gamma   90.00
#
_symmetry.space_group_name_H-M   'P 1'
#
loop_
_entity.id
_entity.type
_entity.pdbx_description
1 polymer ?
#
loop_
_entity_poly.entity_id
_entity_poly.type
_entity_poly.pdbx_seq_one_letter_code
_entity_poly.pdbx_strand_id
1 'polypeptide(L)'
;MNKRITEHDKAVTEGFAKTDITLQMIHDSEADVEVAKINCEKAREKLAQLKLKLREKEKEGMAEEDLPGIKVNIKELDDVLLRDVGNKIKESGKWPLLIDPSSQAATFLRYRDTNYLNALNPAQMEPEKVRLAVLGSVRYGKSLVLDMMEVDMFDTVSDRFDEVHKGLMNMIMDKSLLKDEAYTCLLRKGDPQEYDKNKFIENRVQNFKFVIITKNPLPPAELLEKTYAIRIHINTM
;
A
#
# COMPACT_ATOMS: atom_id res chain seq x y z
N MET A 1 8.36 -3.88 -24.43
CA MET A 1 7.81 -2.82 -25.30
C MET A 1 8.92 -2.08 -26.02
N ASN A 2 9.81 -1.37 -25.30
CA ASN A 2 10.91 -0.61 -25.90
C ASN A 2 11.72 -1.43 -26.93
N LYS A 3 12.10 -2.65 -26.58
CA LYS A 3 12.90 -3.53 -27.46
C LYS A 3 12.34 -3.70 -28.89
N ARG A 4 11.02 -3.89 -29.04
CA ARG A 4 10.39 -4.13 -30.36
C ARG A 4 10.27 -2.84 -31.19
N ILE A 5 10.03 -1.71 -30.54
CA ILE A 5 10.03 -0.38 -31.19
C ILE A 5 11.44 -0.05 -31.65
N THR A 6 12.45 -0.29 -30.80
CA THR A 6 13.86 -0.07 -31.16
C THR A 6 14.32 -1.00 -32.29
N GLU A 7 13.84 -2.25 -32.31
CA GLU A 7 14.10 -3.22 -33.39
C GLU A 7 13.43 -2.80 -34.71
N HIS A 8 12.19 -2.31 -34.66
CA HIS A 8 11.48 -1.74 -35.83
C HIS A 8 12.20 -0.51 -36.38
N ASP A 9 12.52 0.48 -35.52
CA ASP A 9 13.18 1.71 -35.93
C ASP A 9 14.57 1.45 -36.53
N LYS A 10 15.29 0.46 -35.97
CA LYS A 10 16.56 -0.01 -36.51
C LYS A 10 16.38 -0.68 -37.88
N ALA A 11 15.37 -1.53 -38.05
CA ALA A 11 15.07 -2.18 -39.33
C ALA A 11 14.62 -1.19 -40.42
N VAL A 12 13.87 -0.14 -40.06
CA VAL A 12 13.52 0.96 -40.97
C VAL A 12 14.78 1.71 -41.42
N THR A 13 15.68 2.01 -40.48
CA THR A 13 16.94 2.72 -40.76
C THR A 13 17.90 1.88 -41.62
N GLU A 14 17.88 0.55 -41.48
CA GLU A 14 18.68 -0.40 -42.26
C GLU A 14 18.06 -0.75 -43.63
N GLY A 15 16.94 -0.15 -44.02
CA GLY A 15 16.32 -0.29 -45.34
C GLY A 15 15.59 -1.62 -45.57
N PHE A 16 15.10 -2.26 -44.50
CA PHE A 16 14.44 -3.56 -44.57
C PHE A 16 13.04 -3.45 -45.22
N ALA A 17 12.78 -4.25 -46.26
CA ALA A 17 11.59 -4.10 -47.13
C ALA A 17 10.23 -4.54 -46.55
N LYS A 18 10.14 -4.90 -45.25
CA LYS A 18 8.93 -5.49 -44.63
C LYS A 18 8.59 -4.89 -43.25
N THR A 19 8.90 -3.62 -43.06
CA THR A 19 8.63 -2.87 -41.82
C THR A 19 7.13 -2.84 -41.49
N ASP A 20 6.25 -2.79 -42.50
CA ASP A 20 4.79 -2.77 -42.34
C ASP A 20 4.22 -4.00 -41.61
N ILE A 21 4.80 -5.18 -41.86
CA ILE A 21 4.40 -6.43 -41.18
C ILE A 21 4.78 -6.36 -39.71
N THR A 22 5.95 -5.80 -39.43
CA THR A 22 6.47 -5.66 -38.06
C THR A 22 5.64 -4.63 -37.29
N LEU A 23 5.24 -3.53 -37.94
CA LEU A 23 4.34 -2.53 -37.37
C LEU A 23 2.94 -3.10 -37.08
N GLN A 24 2.38 -3.87 -38.01
CA GLN A 24 1.09 -4.53 -37.79
C GLN A 24 1.16 -5.51 -36.60
N MET A 25 2.24 -6.30 -36.49
CA MET A 25 2.44 -7.19 -35.33
C MET A 25 2.56 -6.43 -34.00
N ILE A 26 3.09 -5.21 -34.01
CA ILE A 26 3.13 -4.33 -32.82
C ILE A 26 1.71 -3.90 -32.47
N HIS A 27 0.93 -3.40 -33.43
CA HIS A 27 -0.46 -2.99 -33.19
C HIS A 27 -1.35 -4.15 -32.72
N ASP A 28 -1.21 -5.33 -33.31
CA ASP A 28 -1.96 -6.52 -32.89
C ASP A 28 -1.60 -6.90 -31.44
N SER A 29 -0.29 -6.84 -31.09
CA SER A 29 0.16 -7.06 -29.71
C SER A 29 -0.36 -6.01 -28.73
N GLU A 30 -0.48 -4.75 -29.16
CA GLU A 30 -1.04 -3.66 -28.35
C GLU A 30 -2.53 -3.87 -28.10
N ALA A 31 -3.28 -4.28 -29.13
CA ALA A 31 -4.70 -4.63 -29.01
C ALA A 31 -4.90 -5.81 -28.05
N ASP A 32 -4.07 -6.85 -28.14
CA ASP A 32 -4.11 -8.00 -27.23
C ASP A 32 -3.84 -7.59 -25.77
N VAL A 33 -2.84 -6.72 -25.55
CA VAL A 33 -2.54 -6.18 -24.21
C VAL A 33 -3.71 -5.37 -23.68
N GLU A 34 -4.35 -4.57 -24.50
CA GLU A 34 -5.48 -3.74 -24.09
C GLU A 34 -6.70 -4.60 -23.73
N VAL A 35 -7.00 -5.63 -24.54
CA VAL A 35 -8.04 -6.63 -24.23
C VAL A 35 -7.71 -7.37 -22.93
N ALA A 36 -6.45 -7.74 -22.71
CA ALA A 36 -6.03 -8.40 -21.49
C ALA A 36 -6.21 -7.51 -20.25
N LYS A 37 -5.91 -6.21 -20.33
CA LYS A 37 -6.16 -5.25 -19.24
C LYS A 37 -7.65 -5.15 -18.90
N ILE A 38 -8.51 -4.96 -19.91
CA ILE A 38 -9.97 -4.86 -19.72
C ILE A 38 -10.52 -6.14 -19.06
N ASN A 39 -10.05 -7.31 -19.50
CA ASN A 39 -10.46 -8.59 -18.91
C ASN A 39 -9.97 -8.75 -17.46
N CYS A 40 -8.74 -8.28 -17.17
CA CYS A 40 -8.21 -8.26 -15.82
C CYS A 40 -9.05 -7.36 -14.89
N GLU A 41 -9.42 -6.15 -15.35
CA GLU A 41 -10.28 -5.23 -14.60
C GLU A 41 -11.65 -5.84 -14.31
N LYS A 42 -12.31 -6.42 -15.32
CA LYS A 42 -13.59 -7.12 -15.14
C LYS A 42 -13.49 -8.30 -14.17
N ALA A 43 -12.39 -9.05 -14.22
CA ALA A 43 -12.15 -10.16 -13.29
C ALA A 43 -11.96 -9.64 -11.86
N ARG A 44 -11.22 -8.54 -11.68
CA ARG A 44 -11.03 -7.86 -10.39
C ARG A 44 -12.36 -7.35 -9.83
N GLU A 45 -13.20 -6.70 -10.63
CA GLU A 45 -14.53 -6.23 -10.21
C GLU A 45 -15.44 -7.40 -9.77
N LYS A 46 -15.48 -8.48 -10.56
CA LYS A 46 -16.26 -9.67 -10.22
C LYS A 46 -15.78 -10.32 -8.93
N LEU A 47 -14.46 -10.40 -8.74
CA LEU A 47 -13.86 -10.91 -7.51
C LEU A 47 -14.25 -10.03 -6.31
N ALA A 48 -14.18 -8.70 -6.46
CA ALA A 48 -14.58 -7.76 -5.41
C ALA A 48 -16.05 -7.93 -5.01
N GLN A 49 -16.96 -8.13 -5.97
CA GLN A 49 -18.37 -8.39 -5.71
C GLN A 49 -18.61 -9.73 -4.99
N LEU A 50 -17.89 -10.79 -5.38
CA LEU A 50 -17.99 -12.08 -4.70
C LEU A 50 -17.46 -12.02 -3.26
N LYS A 51 -16.32 -11.35 -3.06
CA LYS A 51 -15.77 -11.06 -1.72
C LYS A 51 -16.74 -10.24 -0.87
N LEU A 52 -17.49 -9.30 -1.47
CA LEU A 52 -18.52 -8.53 -0.76
C LEU A 52 -19.66 -9.43 -0.27
N LYS A 53 -20.22 -10.27 -1.16
CA LYS A 53 -21.30 -11.21 -0.80
C LYS A 53 -20.89 -12.21 0.27
N LEU A 54 -19.64 -12.66 0.25
CA LEU A 54 -19.10 -13.55 1.28
C LEU A 54 -19.07 -12.84 2.65
N ARG A 55 -18.56 -11.59 2.69
CA ARG A 55 -18.52 -10.78 3.90
C ARG A 55 -19.90 -10.49 4.48
N GLU A 56 -20.90 -10.23 3.64
CA GLU A 56 -22.28 -10.01 4.10
C GLU A 56 -22.84 -11.25 4.81
N LYS A 57 -22.63 -12.44 4.23
CA LYS A 57 -23.05 -13.71 4.84
C LYS A 57 -22.32 -14.03 6.15
N GLU A 58 -21.02 -13.75 6.22
CA GLU A 58 -20.21 -13.97 7.42
C GLU A 58 -20.63 -13.01 8.55
N LYS A 59 -20.92 -11.75 8.20
CA LYS A 59 -21.33 -10.73 9.17
C LYS A 59 -22.71 -11.00 9.78
N GLU A 60 -23.65 -11.58 9.03
CA GLU A 60 -24.99 -11.91 9.53
C GLU A 60 -24.98 -13.02 10.62
N GLY A 61 -23.89 -13.79 10.74
CA GLY A 61 -23.78 -14.91 11.68
C GLY A 61 -22.75 -14.75 12.81
N MET A 62 -21.95 -13.67 12.83
CA MET A 62 -20.85 -13.50 13.79
C MET A 62 -21.25 -12.64 15.01
N ALA A 63 -20.92 -13.10 16.21
CA ALA A 63 -20.99 -12.28 17.41
C ALA A 63 -19.85 -11.24 17.43
N GLU A 64 -20.00 -10.16 18.20
CA GLU A 64 -18.97 -9.12 18.32
C GLU A 64 -17.64 -9.67 18.88
N GLU A 65 -17.69 -10.79 19.61
CA GLU A 65 -16.55 -11.50 20.15
C GLU A 65 -15.74 -12.24 19.08
N ASP A 66 -16.39 -12.67 17.99
CA ASP A 66 -15.77 -13.43 16.90
C ASP A 66 -15.03 -12.53 15.89
N LEU A 67 -15.22 -11.21 15.98
CA LEU A 67 -14.55 -10.26 15.09
C LEU A 67 -13.02 -10.35 15.26
N PRO A 68 -12.25 -10.14 14.18
CA PRO A 68 -10.80 -10.23 14.23
C PRO A 68 -10.16 -9.07 14.99
N GLY A 69 -8.94 -9.32 15.47
CA GLY A 69 -8.07 -8.32 16.10
C GLY A 69 -8.29 -8.14 17.60
N ILE A 70 -7.25 -7.67 18.28
CA ILE A 70 -7.33 -7.38 19.71
C ILE A 70 -8.18 -6.14 19.95
N LYS A 71 -9.11 -6.23 20.92
CA LYS A 71 -9.99 -5.12 21.27
C LYS A 71 -9.20 -4.07 22.05
N VAL A 72 -9.14 -2.84 21.55
CA VAL A 72 -8.39 -1.74 22.15
C VAL A 72 -9.28 -0.50 22.26
N ASN A 73 -9.28 0.13 23.44
CA ASN A 73 -9.99 1.39 23.61
C ASN A 73 -9.22 2.52 22.92
N ILE A 74 -9.91 3.48 22.31
CA ILE A 74 -9.26 4.64 21.67
C ILE A 74 -8.29 5.39 22.61
N LYS A 75 -8.57 5.42 23.92
CA LYS A 75 -7.71 6.06 24.94
C LYS A 75 -6.37 5.35 25.12
N GLU A 76 -6.30 4.06 24.81
CA GLU A 76 -5.10 3.23 24.94
C GLU A 76 -4.32 3.13 23.62
N LEU A 77 -4.84 3.72 22.53
CA LEU A 77 -4.27 3.56 21.20
C LEU A 77 -2.83 4.10 21.11
N ASP A 78 -2.49 5.19 21.79
CA ASP A 78 -1.11 5.72 21.80
C ASP A 78 -0.14 4.70 22.40
N ASP A 79 -0.50 4.09 23.54
CA ASP A 79 0.31 3.09 24.22
C ASP A 79 0.46 1.81 23.39
N VAL A 80 -0.63 1.32 22.80
CA VAL A 80 -0.62 0.08 22.03
C VAL A 80 0.06 0.24 20.67
N LEU A 81 -0.23 1.31 19.93
CA LEU A 81 0.22 1.49 18.55
C LEU A 81 1.56 2.23 18.43
N LEU A 82 1.65 3.40 19.06
CA LEU A 82 2.78 4.31 18.86
C LEU A 82 3.93 3.97 19.79
N ARG A 83 3.64 3.63 21.04
CA ARG A 83 4.66 3.23 22.02
C ARG A 83 4.93 1.74 22.03
N ASP A 84 4.00 0.93 21.51
CA ASP A 84 4.07 -0.54 21.54
C ASP A 84 4.42 -1.06 22.93
N VAL A 85 3.67 -0.61 23.93
CA VAL A 85 3.87 -1.00 25.34
C VAL A 85 3.73 -2.52 25.45
N GLY A 86 4.79 -3.18 25.94
CA GLY A 86 4.87 -4.64 25.99
C GLY A 86 5.36 -5.30 24.70
N ASN A 87 5.81 -4.52 23.71
CA ASN A 87 6.44 -4.96 22.45
C ASN A 87 5.60 -5.95 21.62
N LYS A 88 4.27 -5.94 21.73
CA LYS A 88 3.41 -6.95 21.07
C LYS A 88 3.46 -6.85 19.55
N ILE A 89 3.44 -5.63 19.01
CA ILE A 89 3.55 -5.43 17.57
C ILE A 89 4.95 -5.83 17.11
N LYS A 90 6.00 -5.41 17.82
CA LYS A 90 7.39 -5.77 17.50
C LYS A 90 7.65 -7.27 17.56
N GLU A 91 7.19 -7.96 18.60
CA GLU A 91 7.29 -9.42 18.79
C GLU A 91 6.56 -10.18 17.68
N SER A 92 5.44 -9.66 17.19
CA SER A 92 4.71 -10.28 16.07
C SER A 92 5.48 -10.24 14.74
N GLY A 93 6.44 -9.31 14.61
CA GLY A 93 7.14 -9.06 13.36
C GLY A 93 6.30 -8.39 12.26
N LYS A 94 4.99 -8.22 12.46
CA LYS A 94 4.04 -7.67 11.48
C LYS A 94 3.81 -6.18 11.66
N TRP A 95 3.20 -5.55 10.66
CA TRP A 95 2.70 -4.18 10.75
C TRP A 95 1.27 -4.15 11.31
N PRO A 96 0.89 -3.12 12.08
CA PRO A 96 -0.46 -2.99 12.63
C PRO A 96 -1.52 -2.73 11.54
N LEU A 97 -2.66 -3.41 11.67
CA LEU A 97 -3.90 -3.13 10.96
C LEU A 97 -4.94 -2.64 11.96
N LEU A 98 -5.39 -1.39 11.82
CA LEU A 98 -6.47 -0.83 12.62
C LEU A 98 -7.81 -1.06 11.94
N ILE A 99 -8.66 -1.84 12.60
CA ILE A 99 -10.07 -1.99 12.27
C ILE A 99 -10.82 -0.92 13.05
N ASP A 100 -11.14 0.19 12.39
CA ASP A 100 -11.72 1.39 12.99
C ASP A 100 -13.04 1.78 12.29
N PRO A 101 -14.16 1.07 12.55
CA PRO A 101 -15.46 1.44 12.02
C PRO A 101 -15.90 2.86 12.41
N SER A 102 -15.39 3.36 13.54
CA SER A 102 -15.75 4.65 14.12
C SER A 102 -15.02 5.86 13.54
N SER A 103 -13.94 5.63 12.78
CA SER A 103 -13.02 6.67 12.28
C SER A 103 -12.29 7.47 13.38
N GLN A 104 -12.37 7.07 14.64
CA GLN A 104 -11.69 7.78 15.73
C GLN A 104 -10.18 7.57 15.71
N ALA A 105 -9.69 6.36 15.41
CA ALA A 105 -8.27 6.09 15.26
C ALA A 105 -7.70 6.79 14.02
N ALA A 106 -8.46 6.80 12.91
CA ALA A 106 -8.13 7.59 11.72
C ALA A 106 -7.98 9.09 12.06
N THR A 107 -8.92 9.64 12.82
CA THR A 107 -8.89 11.05 13.26
C THR A 107 -7.71 11.30 14.19
N PHE A 108 -7.52 10.44 15.19
CA PHE A 108 -6.38 10.50 16.10
C PHE A 108 -5.06 10.58 15.33
N LEU A 109 -4.82 9.67 14.38
CA LEU A 109 -3.56 9.62 13.61
C LEU A 109 -3.35 10.83 12.71
N ARG A 110 -4.41 11.48 12.20
CA ARG A 110 -4.30 12.74 11.44
C ARG A 110 -3.81 13.91 12.29
N TYR A 111 -4.11 13.90 13.60
CA TYR A 111 -3.62 14.90 14.55
C TYR A 111 -2.26 14.52 15.17
N ARG A 112 -1.72 13.34 14.86
CA ARG A 112 -0.35 12.95 15.21
C ARG A 112 0.61 13.31 14.07
N ASP A 113 1.89 13.33 14.40
CA ASP A 113 2.95 13.57 13.40
C ASP A 113 3.16 12.33 12.53
N THR A 114 2.25 12.10 11.58
CA THR A 114 2.25 10.97 10.65
C THR A 114 2.21 11.47 9.20
N ASN A 115 2.72 10.65 8.28
CA ASN A 115 2.44 10.85 6.87
C ASN A 115 1.21 10.03 6.51
N TYR A 116 0.11 10.72 6.25
CA TYR A 116 -1.20 10.10 6.08
C TYR A 116 -1.60 10.07 4.60
N LEU A 117 -1.92 8.88 4.10
CA LEU A 117 -2.42 8.64 2.75
C LEU A 117 -3.81 8.02 2.80
N ASN A 118 -4.79 8.69 2.19
CA ASN A 118 -6.10 8.13 1.93
C ASN A 118 -6.11 7.44 0.55
N ALA A 119 -6.33 6.13 0.54
CA ALA A 119 -6.36 5.31 -0.67
C ALA A 119 -7.45 5.73 -1.67
N LEU A 120 -8.56 6.31 -1.17
CA LEU A 120 -9.66 6.78 -2.01
C LEU A 120 -9.45 8.20 -2.55
N ASN A 121 -8.36 8.88 -2.18
CA ASN A 121 -8.02 10.19 -2.71
C ASN A 121 -6.96 10.06 -3.83
N PRO A 122 -7.33 10.19 -5.11
CA PRO A 122 -6.39 10.01 -6.22
C PRO A 122 -5.20 10.97 -6.15
N ALA A 123 -5.41 12.20 -5.68
CA ALA A 123 -4.35 13.18 -5.55
C ALA A 123 -3.28 12.73 -4.53
N GLN A 124 -3.66 11.98 -3.49
CA GLN A 124 -2.71 11.43 -2.52
C GLN A 124 -2.05 10.13 -3.02
N MET A 125 -2.69 9.44 -3.97
CA MET A 125 -2.17 8.23 -4.62
C MET A 125 -1.36 8.53 -5.90
N GLU A 126 -1.04 9.79 -6.17
CA GLU A 126 -0.07 10.17 -7.20
C GLU A 126 1.32 9.61 -6.85
N PRO A 127 2.07 9.04 -7.81
CA PRO A 127 3.32 8.33 -7.52
C PRO A 127 4.31 9.20 -6.74
N GLU A 128 4.40 10.48 -7.05
CA GLU A 128 5.30 11.39 -6.36
C GLU A 128 4.91 11.67 -4.91
N LYS A 129 3.60 11.80 -4.63
CA LYS A 129 3.12 11.98 -3.26
C LYS A 129 3.32 10.72 -2.43
N VAL A 130 3.05 9.55 -3.01
CA VAL A 130 3.32 8.25 -2.37
C VAL A 130 4.80 8.10 -2.07
N ARG A 131 5.67 8.36 -3.06
CA ARG A 131 7.13 8.30 -2.90
C ARG A 131 7.62 9.16 -1.75
N LEU A 132 7.23 10.43 -1.73
CA LEU A 132 7.66 11.38 -0.68
C LEU A 132 7.06 11.04 0.68
N ALA A 133 5.83 10.53 0.74
CA ALA A 133 5.24 10.06 1.99
C ALA A 133 6.02 8.88 2.58
N VAL A 134 6.39 7.89 1.76
CA VAL A 134 7.24 6.76 2.19
C VAL A 134 8.61 7.28 2.62
N LEU A 135 9.28 8.03 1.76
CA LEU A 135 10.65 8.51 1.98
C LEU A 135 10.75 9.43 3.20
N GLY A 136 9.81 10.36 3.36
CA GLY A 136 9.71 11.23 4.53
C GLY A 136 9.45 10.44 5.80
N SER A 137 8.61 9.41 5.75
CA SER A 137 8.36 8.55 6.91
C SER A 137 9.61 7.81 7.35
N VAL A 138 10.35 7.22 6.40
CA VAL A 138 11.59 6.51 6.67
C VAL A 138 12.65 7.46 7.23
N ARG A 139 12.87 8.60 6.57
CA ARG A 139 13.89 9.57 6.96
C ARG A 139 13.70 10.09 8.39
N TYR A 140 12.46 10.44 8.73
CA TYR A 140 12.14 11.05 10.01
C TYR A 140 11.76 10.02 11.09
N GLY A 141 11.59 8.75 10.74
CA GLY A 141 11.10 7.72 11.66
C GLY A 141 9.64 7.94 12.06
N LYS A 142 8.82 8.46 11.15
CA LYS A 142 7.39 8.69 11.38
C LYS A 142 6.59 7.48 10.91
N SER A 143 5.36 7.37 11.41
CA SER A 143 4.41 6.42 10.87
C SER A 143 3.93 6.85 9.49
N LEU A 144 4.02 5.96 8.52
CA LEU A 144 3.26 6.02 7.28
C LEU A 144 1.90 5.36 7.53
N VAL A 145 0.82 6.13 7.37
CA VAL A 145 -0.55 5.65 7.56
C VAL A 145 -1.22 5.51 6.21
N LEU A 146 -1.72 4.32 5.91
CA LEU A 146 -2.55 4.03 4.75
C LEU A 146 -3.99 3.76 5.18
N ASP A 147 -4.87 4.70 4.88
CA ASP A 147 -6.30 4.60 5.17
C ASP A 147 -7.06 4.10 3.95
N MET A 148 -7.57 2.87 4.04
CA MET A 148 -8.37 2.22 3.00
C MET A 148 -9.87 2.50 3.14
N MET A 149 -10.29 3.25 4.16
CA MET A 149 -11.69 3.57 4.43
C MET A 149 -12.55 2.29 4.47
N GLU A 150 -13.71 2.28 3.82
CA GLU A 150 -14.69 1.18 3.85
C GLU A 150 -14.45 0.12 2.77
N VAL A 151 -13.47 0.34 1.88
CA VAL A 151 -13.23 -0.50 0.70
C VAL A 151 -11.94 -1.31 0.88
N ASP A 152 -11.95 -2.57 0.46
CA ASP A 152 -10.71 -3.35 0.34
C ASP A 152 -9.96 -2.91 -0.91
N MET A 153 -9.00 -2.00 -0.72
CA MET A 153 -8.20 -1.40 -1.78
C MET A 153 -6.76 -1.92 -1.80
N PHE A 154 -6.44 -2.96 -1.02
CA PHE A 154 -5.03 -3.31 -0.76
C PHE A 154 -4.26 -3.65 -2.05
N ASP A 155 -4.86 -4.44 -2.94
CA ASP A 155 -4.26 -4.78 -4.23
C ASP A 155 -4.12 -3.54 -5.13
N THR A 156 -5.16 -2.70 -5.21
CA THR A 156 -5.14 -1.47 -6.01
C THR A 156 -4.09 -0.49 -5.50
N VAL A 157 -3.98 -0.31 -4.19
CA VAL A 157 -2.94 0.54 -3.59
C VAL A 157 -1.56 -0.06 -3.83
N SER A 158 -1.40 -1.38 -3.79
CA SER A 158 -0.15 -2.05 -4.13
C SER A 158 0.27 -1.73 -5.56
N ASP A 159 -0.66 -1.76 -6.52
CA ASP A 159 -0.40 -1.36 -7.92
C ASP A 159 0.06 0.11 -8.00
N ARG A 160 -0.56 1.03 -7.22
CA ARG A 160 -0.13 2.44 -7.16
C ARG A 160 1.26 2.62 -6.56
N PHE A 161 1.65 1.79 -5.61
CA PHE A 161 3.00 1.79 -5.05
C PHE A 161 4.02 1.24 -6.04
N ASP A 162 3.62 0.28 -6.89
CA ASP A 162 4.47 -0.27 -7.95
C ASP A 162 4.79 0.74 -9.06
N GLU A 163 3.94 1.75 -9.28
CA GLU A 163 4.25 2.90 -10.15
C GLU A 163 5.42 3.75 -9.63
N VAL A 164 5.70 3.72 -8.32
CA VAL A 164 6.86 4.40 -7.71
C VAL A 164 8.11 3.55 -7.87
N HIS A 165 8.03 2.29 -7.44
CA HIS A 165 9.07 1.30 -7.57
C HIS A 165 8.42 -0.08 -7.52
N LYS A 166 8.71 -0.93 -8.50
CA LYS A 166 8.12 -2.27 -8.57
C LYS A 166 8.40 -3.06 -7.29
N GLY A 167 7.35 -3.63 -6.69
CA GLY A 167 7.41 -4.38 -5.44
C GLY A 167 7.51 -3.52 -4.18
N LEU A 168 7.29 -2.20 -4.25
CA LEU A 168 7.48 -1.31 -3.10
C LEU A 168 6.60 -1.67 -1.91
N MET A 169 5.32 -2.01 -2.15
CA MET A 169 4.44 -2.44 -1.06
C MET A 169 4.98 -3.70 -0.36
N ASN A 170 5.49 -4.67 -1.12
CA ASN A 170 6.09 -5.87 -0.55
C ASN A 170 7.32 -5.53 0.29
N MET A 171 8.20 -4.65 -0.21
CA MET A 171 9.39 -4.21 0.53
C MET A 171 9.06 -3.51 1.85
N ILE A 172 7.95 -2.76 1.87
CA ILE A 172 7.44 -2.15 3.11
C ILE A 172 6.92 -3.26 4.03
N MET A 173 6.04 -4.12 3.53
CA MET A 173 5.36 -5.15 4.32
C MET A 173 6.32 -6.16 4.96
N ASP A 174 7.36 -6.59 4.24
CA ASP A 174 8.39 -7.53 4.73
C ASP A 174 9.58 -6.84 5.44
N LYS A 175 9.52 -5.50 5.54
CA LYS A 175 10.54 -4.64 6.16
C LYS A 175 11.90 -4.65 5.45
N SER A 176 12.01 -5.22 4.25
CA SER A 176 13.24 -5.20 3.46
C SER A 176 13.62 -3.79 3.00
N LEU A 177 12.64 -2.87 2.87
CA LEU A 177 12.91 -1.46 2.57
C LEU A 177 13.85 -0.80 3.60
N LEU A 178 13.84 -1.26 4.85
CA LEU A 178 14.63 -0.71 5.94
C LEU A 178 16.03 -1.33 6.05
N LYS A 179 16.31 -2.41 5.30
CA LYS A 179 17.59 -3.14 5.36
C LYS A 179 18.54 -2.62 4.29
N ASP A 180 19.83 -2.61 4.61
CA ASP A 180 20.91 -2.30 3.66
C ASP A 180 20.67 -1.00 2.85
N GLU A 181 20.04 -0.01 3.50
CA GLU A 181 19.66 1.26 2.89
C GLU A 181 18.79 1.12 1.63
N ALA A 182 17.98 0.05 1.51
CA ALA A 182 17.16 -0.23 0.33
C ALA A 182 16.19 0.92 -0.02
N TYR A 183 15.76 1.72 0.96
CA TYR A 183 14.99 2.96 0.77
C TYR A 183 15.65 3.98 -0.17
N THR A 184 16.97 3.89 -0.41
CA THR A 184 17.67 4.75 -1.37
C THR A 184 17.21 4.57 -2.81
N CYS A 185 16.53 3.46 -3.14
CA CYS A 185 15.90 3.27 -4.44
C CYS A 185 14.80 4.31 -4.73
N LEU A 186 14.28 4.99 -3.69
CA LEU A 186 13.25 6.03 -3.81
C LEU A 186 13.82 7.44 -3.98
N LEU A 187 15.14 7.62 -3.85
CA LEU A 187 15.79 8.92 -4.02
C LEU A 187 15.85 9.32 -5.50
N ARG A 188 15.62 10.60 -5.77
CA ARG A 188 15.69 11.14 -7.13
C ARG A 188 16.69 12.29 -7.22
N LYS A 189 17.30 12.42 -8.40
CA LYS A 189 18.13 13.58 -8.73
C LYS A 189 17.26 14.84 -8.74
N GLY A 190 17.60 15.82 -7.90
CA GLY A 190 16.83 17.05 -7.76
C GLY A 190 15.89 17.07 -6.55
N ASP A 191 15.84 16.00 -5.75
CA ASP A 191 15.19 16.05 -4.45
C ASP A 191 15.83 17.15 -3.57
N PRO A 192 15.04 17.80 -2.68
CA PRO A 192 15.59 18.75 -1.73
C PRO A 192 16.75 18.15 -0.92
N GLN A 193 17.70 19.00 -0.51
CA GLN A 193 18.93 18.59 0.22
C GLN A 193 18.63 17.75 1.48
N GLU A 194 17.44 17.89 2.02
CA GLU A 194 16.99 17.12 3.17
C GLU A 194 16.89 15.62 2.90
N TYR A 195 16.64 15.20 1.65
CA TYR A 195 16.64 13.81 1.21
C TYR A 195 18.00 13.33 0.67
N ASP A 196 19.08 14.05 0.96
CA ASP A 196 20.42 13.53 0.72
C ASP A 196 20.62 12.22 1.50
N LYS A 197 21.29 11.25 0.87
CA LYS A 197 21.51 9.91 1.43
C LYS A 197 22.12 9.96 2.85
N ASN A 198 23.00 10.93 3.12
CA ASN A 198 23.67 11.07 4.42
C ASN A 198 22.78 11.69 5.51
N LYS A 199 21.53 12.06 5.20
CA LYS A 199 20.55 12.62 6.14
C LYS A 199 19.61 11.57 6.72
N PHE A 200 19.72 10.31 6.31
CA PHE A 200 19.00 9.18 6.87
C PHE A 200 19.78 8.62 8.05
N ILE A 201 19.29 8.87 9.26
CA ILE A 201 19.93 8.43 10.50
C ILE A 201 19.34 7.06 10.87
N GLU A 202 20.19 6.06 11.06
CA GLU A 202 19.80 4.67 11.31
C GLU A 202 18.73 4.52 12.40
N ASN A 203 18.91 5.17 13.55
CA ASN A 203 17.92 5.13 14.64
C ASN A 203 16.54 5.66 14.23
N ARG A 204 16.47 6.66 13.34
CA ARG A 204 15.19 7.15 12.80
C ARG A 204 14.61 6.19 11.78
N VAL A 205 15.43 5.66 10.89
CA VAL A 205 15.01 4.65 9.91
C VAL A 205 14.36 3.46 10.61
N GLN A 206 14.95 2.98 11.71
CA GLN A 206 14.42 1.88 12.52
C GLN A 206 13.10 2.23 13.25
N ASN A 207 12.80 3.51 13.47
CA ASN A 207 11.55 3.96 14.08
C ASN A 207 10.39 4.08 13.07
N PHE A 208 10.65 3.92 11.77
CA PHE A 208 9.59 3.88 10.76
C PHE A 208 8.53 2.82 11.12
N LYS A 209 7.26 3.21 11.01
CA LYS A 209 6.13 2.30 11.16
C LYS A 209 5.22 2.41 9.95
N PHE A 210 4.74 1.27 9.46
CA PHE A 210 3.64 1.25 8.51
C PHE A 210 2.35 0.86 9.23
N VAL A 211 1.29 1.65 9.08
CA VAL A 211 0.00 1.43 9.73
C VAL A 211 -1.08 1.42 8.65
N ILE A 212 -1.88 0.36 8.62
CA ILE A 212 -3.03 0.26 7.71
C ILE A 212 -4.31 0.51 8.52
N ILE A 213 -5.25 1.29 7.99
CA ILE A 213 -6.56 1.54 8.60
C ILE A 213 -7.64 1.07 7.65
N THR A 214 -8.67 0.42 8.20
CA THR A 214 -9.90 0.10 7.48
C THR A 214 -11.10 0.25 8.41
N LYS A 215 -12.23 0.69 7.85
CA LYS A 215 -13.53 0.66 8.53
C LYS A 215 -14.25 -0.68 8.34
N ASN A 216 -13.74 -1.56 7.49
CA ASN A 216 -14.35 -2.88 7.27
C ASN A 216 -14.12 -3.74 8.53
N PRO A 217 -15.19 -4.12 9.27
CA PRO A 217 -15.06 -4.92 10.49
C PRO A 217 -14.50 -6.32 10.24
N LEU A 218 -14.57 -6.79 8.98
CA LEU A 218 -14.06 -8.08 8.53
C LEU A 218 -13.09 -7.87 7.35
N PRO A 219 -11.85 -7.44 7.61
CA PRO A 219 -10.83 -7.32 6.57
C PRO A 219 -10.54 -8.69 5.92
N PRO A 220 -10.00 -8.72 4.70
CA PRO A 220 -9.64 -9.96 4.03
C PRO A 220 -8.67 -10.80 4.87
N ALA A 221 -8.84 -12.13 4.85
CA ALA A 221 -8.00 -13.08 5.60
C ALA A 221 -6.51 -12.90 5.31
N GLU A 222 -6.13 -12.72 4.05
CA GLU A 222 -4.74 -12.48 3.65
C GLU A 222 -4.13 -11.25 4.35
N LEU A 223 -4.91 -10.18 4.50
CA LEU A 223 -4.45 -8.98 5.18
C LEU A 223 -4.31 -9.23 6.68
N LEU A 224 -5.26 -9.95 7.29
CA LEU A 224 -5.20 -10.35 8.71
C LEU A 224 -3.99 -11.26 9.00
N GLU A 225 -3.63 -12.14 8.07
CA GLU A 225 -2.45 -13.01 8.18
C GLU A 225 -1.14 -12.22 8.11
N LYS A 226 -1.08 -11.19 7.26
CA LYS A 226 0.12 -10.35 7.06
C LYS A 226 0.28 -9.26 8.12
N THR A 227 -0.75 -8.94 8.87
CA THR A 227 -0.77 -7.80 9.81
C THR A 227 -1.04 -8.21 11.25
N TYR A 228 -0.78 -7.29 12.17
CA TYR A 228 -1.18 -7.39 13.56
C TYR A 228 -2.49 -6.62 13.75
N ALA A 229 -3.61 -7.33 13.76
CA ALA A 229 -4.94 -6.73 13.78
C ALA A 229 -5.31 -6.16 15.17
N ILE A 230 -5.71 -4.90 15.18
CA ILE A 230 -6.19 -4.15 16.35
C ILE A 230 -7.59 -3.63 16.02
N ARG A 231 -8.58 -4.01 16.82
CA ARG A 231 -9.97 -3.55 16.69
C ARG A 231 -10.24 -2.41 17.66
N ILE A 232 -10.60 -1.26 17.11
CA ILE A 232 -10.96 -0.10 17.91
C ILE A 232 -12.35 -0.30 18.49
N HIS A 233 -12.44 -0.22 19.80
CA HIS A 233 -13.70 -0.22 20.52
C HIS A 233 -13.91 1.10 21.23
N ILE A 234 -15.14 1.60 21.16
CA ILE A 234 -15.59 2.75 21.92
C ILE A 234 -16.50 2.22 23.01
N ASN A 235 -16.12 2.43 24.26
CA ASN A 235 -17.06 2.27 25.35
C ASN A 235 -18.07 3.41 25.22
N THR A 236 -19.27 3.10 24.73
CA THR A 236 -20.43 3.97 24.93
C THR A 236 -20.68 4.07 26.43
N MET A 237 -20.54 5.28 26.98
CA MET A 237 -21.10 5.63 28.28
C MET A 237 -22.61 5.75 28.17
#